data_AF-A0A835NUU4-F1
#
_entry.id   AF-A0A835NUU4-F1
#
_cell.length_a   1.000
_cell.length_b   1.000
_cell.length_c   1.000
_cell.angle_alpha   90.00
_cell.angle_beta   90.00
_cell.angle_gamma   90.00
#
_symmetry.space_group_name_H-M   'P 1'
#
loop_
_entity.id
_entity.type
_entity.pdbx_description
1 polymer ?
#
loop_
_entity_poly.entity_id
_entity_poly.type
_entity_poly.pdbx_seq_one_letter_code
_entity_poly.pdbx_strand_id
1 'polypeptide(L)'
;MTTSALRRQVKNIVHNYSEAEIKVREATSNDPWGPPSSLMSEIADLTFNTVAFAEVMGMIWRRLNDSGKNWRHVYKALTLLDYLIKTGSEKVTHQCRENLYTIQTLKDFQYVDRDGKDQGINIREKVKQVMALLKDEERLKQERAHALQTKERMALEGMGSGSHQVTYGRRASPYGEDYSRARGSPSSFNCECHWWLTQGKQVLRLVHTCLVPVVLLHLLG
;
A
#
# COMPACT_ATOMS: atom_id res chain seq x y z
N MET A 1 13.82 -3.81 -20.24
CA MET A 1 13.00 -4.89 -19.63
C MET A 1 13.96 -5.87 -18.94
N THR A 2 13.74 -6.19 -17.67
CA THR A 2 14.62 -7.08 -16.89
C THR A 2 14.32 -8.55 -17.22
N THR A 3 15.35 -9.41 -17.20
CA THR A 3 15.27 -10.83 -17.61
C THR A 3 14.29 -11.68 -16.78
N SER A 4 13.94 -11.22 -15.57
CA SER A 4 12.92 -11.82 -14.71
C SER A 4 11.48 -11.60 -15.19
N ALA A 5 11.19 -10.44 -15.77
CA ALA A 5 9.86 -10.12 -16.30
C ALA A 5 9.52 -10.98 -17.53
N LEU A 6 10.49 -11.18 -18.42
CA LEU A 6 10.32 -12.01 -19.62
C LEU A 6 10.05 -13.49 -19.26
N ARG A 7 10.82 -14.05 -18.31
CA ARG A 7 10.60 -15.44 -17.83
C ARG A 7 9.22 -15.61 -17.19
N ARG A 8 8.68 -14.56 -16.56
CA ARG A 8 7.33 -14.57 -15.96
C ARG A 8 6.26 -14.55 -17.04
N GLN A 9 6.40 -13.74 -18.09
CA GLN A 9 5.48 -13.73 -19.23
C GLN A 9 5.44 -15.08 -19.94
N VAL A 10 6.59 -15.73 -20.17
CA VAL A 10 6.65 -17.08 -20.76
C VAL A 10 5.93 -18.11 -19.90
N LYS A 11 6.13 -18.08 -18.57
CA LYS A 11 5.39 -18.96 -17.64
C LYS A 11 3.88 -18.67 -17.60
N ASN A 12 3.45 -17.45 -17.90
CA ASN A 12 2.03 -17.10 -17.92
C ASN A 12 1.32 -17.69 -19.13
N ILE A 13 1.98 -17.68 -20.29
CA ILE A 13 1.48 -18.28 -21.53
C ILE A 13 1.40 -19.81 -21.39
N VAL A 14 2.40 -20.42 -20.77
CA VAL A 14 2.48 -21.89 -20.61
C VAL A 14 1.44 -22.45 -19.62
N HIS A 15 0.94 -21.63 -18.69
CA HIS A 15 0.01 -22.09 -17.64
C HIS A 15 -1.45 -21.65 -17.82
N ASN A 16 -1.82 -20.95 -18.91
CA ASN A 16 -3.17 -20.41 -19.13
C ASN A 16 -3.73 -19.63 -17.93
N TYR A 17 -2.88 -18.84 -17.25
CA TYR A 17 -3.35 -17.98 -16.16
C TYR A 17 -4.24 -16.87 -16.73
N SER A 18 -5.36 -16.60 -16.06
CA SER A 18 -6.23 -15.50 -16.43
C SER A 18 -5.51 -14.15 -16.25
N GLU A 19 -5.99 -13.11 -16.94
CA GLU A 19 -5.46 -11.75 -16.77
C GLU A 19 -5.49 -11.31 -15.29
N ALA A 20 -6.54 -11.71 -14.57
CA ALA A 20 -6.70 -11.41 -13.15
C ALA A 20 -5.62 -12.09 -12.29
N GLU A 21 -5.34 -13.37 -12.52
CA GLU A 21 -4.28 -14.08 -11.80
C GLU A 21 -2.89 -13.52 -12.10
N ILE A 22 -2.63 -13.12 -13.35
CA ILE A 22 -1.37 -12.51 -13.76
C ILE A 22 -1.14 -11.20 -12.98
N LYS A 23 -2.15 -10.32 -12.95
CA LYS A 23 -2.08 -9.04 -12.23
C LYS A 23 -1.84 -9.23 -10.73
N VAL A 24 -2.53 -10.18 -10.10
CA VAL A 24 -2.31 -10.47 -8.67
C VAL A 24 -0.92 -11.04 -8.41
N ARG A 25 -0.40 -11.92 -9.29
CA ARG A 25 0.97 -12.46 -9.15
C ARG A 25 2.04 -11.39 -9.32
N GLU A 26 1.78 -10.40 -10.15
CA GLU A 26 2.64 -9.23 -10.31
C GLU A 26 2.58 -8.31 -9.09
N ALA A 27 1.39 -7.97 -8.61
CA ALA A 27 1.21 -7.17 -7.39
C ALA A 27 1.84 -7.84 -6.15
N THR A 28 1.85 -9.18 -6.10
CA THR A 28 2.40 -9.98 -4.99
C THR A 28 3.78 -10.57 -5.30
N SER A 29 4.54 -9.97 -6.21
CA SER A 29 5.90 -10.43 -6.55
C SER A 29 6.88 -10.31 -5.38
N ASN A 30 7.98 -11.08 -5.39
CA ASN A 30 9.04 -11.04 -4.36
C ASN A 30 9.99 -9.82 -4.45
N ASP A 31 9.64 -8.84 -5.28
CA ASP A 31 10.44 -7.64 -5.47
C ASP A 31 10.46 -6.78 -4.18
N PRO A 32 11.56 -6.05 -3.89
CA PRO A 32 11.68 -5.27 -2.65
C PRO A 32 10.73 -4.08 -2.55
N TRP A 33 10.06 -3.69 -3.63
CA TRP A 33 9.08 -2.60 -3.65
C TRP A 33 7.64 -3.11 -3.54
N GLY A 34 6.77 -2.26 -2.99
CA GLY A 34 5.33 -2.50 -2.90
C GLY A 34 4.63 -2.52 -4.27
N PRO A 35 3.39 -3.05 -4.34
CA PRO A 35 2.60 -3.02 -5.57
C PRO A 35 2.32 -1.57 -6.00
N PRO A 36 2.37 -1.26 -7.30
CA PRO A 36 2.00 0.06 -7.79
C PRO A 36 0.49 0.29 -7.64
N SER A 37 0.10 1.52 -7.27
CA SER A 37 -1.31 1.87 -7.00
C SER A 37 -2.23 1.67 -8.21
N SER A 38 -1.73 1.92 -9.43
CA SER A 38 -2.49 1.66 -10.67
C SER A 38 -2.87 0.20 -10.81
N LEU A 39 -1.92 -0.72 -10.59
CA LEU A 39 -2.18 -2.16 -10.65
C LEU A 39 -3.17 -2.61 -9.56
N MET A 40 -3.08 -2.05 -8.35
CA MET A 40 -4.06 -2.34 -7.30
C MET A 40 -5.46 -1.86 -7.68
N SER A 41 -5.57 -0.67 -8.30
CA SER A 41 -6.85 -0.15 -8.80
C SER A 41 -7.45 -1.07 -9.86
N GLU A 42 -6.65 -1.51 -10.84
CA GLU A 42 -7.11 -2.44 -11.87
C GLU A 42 -7.59 -3.77 -11.28
N ILE A 43 -6.88 -4.32 -10.29
CA ILE A 43 -7.32 -5.54 -9.59
C ILE A 43 -8.63 -5.28 -8.83
N ALA A 44 -8.78 -4.11 -8.21
CA ALA A 44 -10.03 -3.73 -7.53
C ALA A 44 -11.21 -3.70 -8.50
N ASP A 45 -11.01 -3.17 -9.71
CA ASP A 45 -12.06 -3.15 -10.74
C ASP A 45 -12.42 -4.56 -11.23
N LEU A 46 -11.45 -5.48 -11.29
CA LEU A 46 -11.70 -6.89 -11.61
C LEU A 46 -12.54 -7.61 -10.54
N THR A 47 -12.52 -7.17 -9.27
CA THR A 47 -13.30 -7.83 -8.20
C THR A 47 -14.82 -7.69 -8.35
N PHE A 48 -15.31 -6.80 -9.22
CA PHE A 48 -16.73 -6.69 -9.52
C PHE A 48 -17.24 -7.80 -10.45
N ASN A 49 -16.35 -8.46 -11.20
CA ASN A 49 -16.68 -9.64 -12.01
C ASN A 49 -16.60 -10.90 -11.14
N THR A 50 -17.64 -11.74 -11.16
CA THR A 50 -17.74 -12.95 -10.33
C THR A 50 -16.67 -14.00 -10.61
N VAL A 51 -16.27 -14.19 -11.87
CA VAL A 51 -15.25 -15.18 -12.25
C VAL A 51 -13.87 -14.68 -11.84
N ALA A 52 -13.52 -13.45 -12.21
CA ALA A 52 -12.26 -12.83 -11.84
C ALA A 52 -12.10 -12.67 -10.32
N PHE A 53 -13.20 -12.43 -9.59
CA PHE A 53 -13.21 -12.37 -8.13
C PHE A 53 -12.67 -13.66 -7.49
N ALA A 54 -13.16 -14.81 -7.93
CA ALA A 54 -12.74 -16.11 -7.38
C ALA A 54 -11.24 -16.36 -7.64
N GLU A 55 -10.76 -15.98 -8.82
CA GLU A 55 -9.35 -16.09 -9.21
C GLU A 55 -8.45 -15.15 -8.39
N VAL A 56 -8.84 -13.88 -8.24
CA VAL A 56 -8.12 -12.87 -7.46
C VAL A 56 -8.01 -13.31 -6.01
N MET A 57 -9.14 -13.61 -5.36
CA MET A 57 -9.17 -14.01 -3.96
C MET A 57 -8.43 -15.33 -3.75
N GLY A 58 -8.63 -16.32 -4.63
CA GLY A 58 -7.91 -17.59 -4.58
C GLY A 58 -6.40 -17.45 -4.69
N MET A 59 -5.90 -16.50 -5.48
CA MET A 59 -4.46 -16.20 -5.55
C MET A 59 -3.96 -15.48 -4.29
N ILE A 60 -4.72 -14.52 -3.75
CA ILE A 60 -4.36 -13.80 -2.51
C ILE A 60 -4.24 -14.78 -1.34
N TRP A 61 -5.22 -15.67 -1.14
CA TRP A 61 -5.17 -16.66 -0.06
C TRP A 61 -4.00 -17.63 -0.19
N ARG A 62 -3.64 -18.05 -1.41
CA ARG A 62 -2.42 -18.84 -1.66
C ARG A 62 -1.16 -18.11 -1.19
N ARG A 63 -1.06 -16.80 -1.47
CA ARG A 63 0.10 -15.97 -1.06
C ARG A 63 0.13 -15.64 0.43
N LEU A 64 -1.03 -15.54 1.08
CA LEU A 64 -1.10 -15.31 2.53
C LEU A 64 -0.62 -16.51 3.33
N ASN A 65 -0.76 -17.72 2.78
CA ASN A 65 -0.26 -18.95 3.39
C ASN A 65 1.23 -19.23 3.11
N ASP A 66 1.96 -18.33 2.44
CA ASP A 66 3.42 -18.44 2.33
C ASP A 66 4.09 -18.20 3.71
N SER A 67 5.28 -18.78 3.92
CA SER A 67 6.01 -18.65 5.18
C SER A 67 7.52 -18.48 5.00
N GLY A 68 8.19 -18.03 6.06
CA GLY A 68 9.65 -17.93 6.11
C GLY A 68 10.23 -16.92 5.11
N LYS A 69 11.15 -17.37 4.25
CA LYS A 69 11.87 -16.52 3.28
C LYS A 69 10.98 -15.78 2.28
N ASN A 70 9.72 -16.21 2.12
CA ASN A 70 8.73 -15.61 1.23
C ASN A 70 7.85 -14.55 1.93
N TRP A 71 8.28 -13.99 3.06
CA TRP A 71 7.54 -12.98 3.83
C TRP A 71 7.04 -11.79 2.98
N ARG A 72 7.76 -11.43 1.91
CA ARG A 72 7.35 -10.36 0.99
C ARG A 72 6.05 -10.67 0.26
N HIS A 73 5.82 -11.93 -0.12
CA HIS A 73 4.57 -12.33 -0.73
C HIS A 73 3.40 -12.11 0.24
N VAL A 74 3.57 -12.52 1.50
CA VAL A 74 2.57 -12.36 2.57
C VAL A 74 2.28 -10.87 2.80
N TYR A 75 3.32 -10.06 2.97
CA TYR A 75 3.18 -8.63 3.21
C TYR A 75 2.48 -7.89 2.05
N LYS A 76 2.88 -8.19 0.80
CA LYS A 76 2.27 -7.57 -0.38
C LYS A 76 0.86 -8.08 -0.64
N ALA A 77 0.56 -9.35 -0.34
CA ALA A 77 -0.78 -9.90 -0.39
C ALA A 77 -1.71 -9.22 0.65
N LEU A 78 -1.23 -9.00 1.88
CA LEU A 78 -1.97 -8.23 2.89
C LEU A 78 -2.20 -6.78 2.47
N THR A 79 -1.20 -6.15 1.84
CA THR A 79 -1.33 -4.78 1.33
C THR A 79 -2.37 -4.68 0.23
N LEU A 80 -2.36 -5.63 -0.72
CA LEU A 80 -3.39 -5.71 -1.74
C LEU A 80 -4.77 -5.98 -1.12
N LEU A 81 -4.88 -6.90 -0.16
CA LEU A 81 -6.13 -7.21 0.51
C LEU A 81 -6.72 -5.99 1.24
N ASP A 82 -5.90 -5.23 1.96
CA ASP A 82 -6.30 -3.97 2.61
C ASP A 82 -6.87 -2.96 1.60
N TYR A 83 -6.22 -2.80 0.45
CA TYR A 83 -6.70 -1.93 -0.62
C TYR A 83 -8.04 -2.41 -1.21
N LEU A 84 -8.19 -3.71 -1.45
CA LEU A 84 -9.41 -4.30 -2.00
C LEU A 84 -10.60 -4.20 -1.03
N ILE A 85 -10.37 -4.35 0.28
CA ILE A 85 -11.40 -4.14 1.31
C ILE A 85 -11.95 -2.69 1.24
N LYS A 86 -11.09 -1.71 0.93
CA LYS A 86 -11.46 -0.29 0.86
C LYS A 86 -12.06 0.14 -0.47
N THR A 87 -11.63 -0.44 -1.60
CA THR A 87 -11.98 0.07 -2.94
C THR A 87 -12.66 -0.93 -3.86
N GLY A 88 -12.52 -2.24 -3.58
CA GLY A 88 -13.09 -3.32 -4.40
C GLY A 88 -14.55 -3.62 -4.08
N SER A 89 -15.07 -4.72 -4.61
CA SER A 89 -16.43 -5.20 -4.34
C SER A 89 -16.66 -5.51 -2.85
N GLU A 90 -17.88 -5.30 -2.36
CA GLU A 90 -18.27 -5.66 -0.99
C GLU A 90 -18.09 -7.15 -0.70
N LYS A 91 -18.14 -7.99 -1.74
CA LYS A 91 -17.86 -9.44 -1.65
C LYS A 91 -16.49 -9.74 -1.05
N VAL A 92 -15.49 -8.87 -1.27
CA VAL A 92 -14.15 -9.02 -0.69
C VAL A 92 -14.23 -8.97 0.83
N THR A 93 -14.94 -7.98 1.38
CA THR A 93 -15.15 -7.82 2.83
C THR A 93 -15.84 -9.04 3.42
N HIS A 94 -16.90 -9.53 2.78
CA HIS A 94 -17.63 -10.72 3.24
C HIS A 94 -16.72 -11.95 3.31
N GLN A 95 -15.99 -12.25 2.24
CA GLN A 95 -15.08 -13.40 2.21
C GLN A 95 -13.94 -13.30 3.25
N CYS A 96 -13.45 -12.09 3.51
CA CYS A 96 -12.45 -11.84 4.55
C CYS A 96 -13.01 -12.08 5.97
N ARG A 97 -14.27 -11.73 6.21
CA ARG A 97 -14.94 -11.99 7.50
C ARG A 97 -15.19 -13.48 7.71
N GLU A 98 -15.60 -14.22 6.68
CA GLU A 98 -15.78 -15.68 6.75
C GLU A 98 -14.47 -16.42 7.06
N ASN A 99 -13.35 -15.94 6.51
CA ASN A 99 -12.03 -16.54 6.67
C ASN A 99 -11.12 -15.74 7.63
N LEU A 100 -11.71 -15.05 8.62
CA LEU A 100 -10.97 -14.16 9.52
C LEU A 100 -9.86 -14.89 10.28
N TYR A 101 -10.05 -16.17 10.59
CA TYR A 101 -9.06 -17.00 11.27
C TYR A 101 -7.74 -17.10 10.49
N THR A 102 -7.77 -17.22 9.17
CA THR A 102 -6.58 -17.28 8.31
C THR A 102 -5.78 -15.98 8.38
N ILE A 103 -6.46 -14.83 8.47
CA ILE A 103 -5.80 -13.53 8.65
C ILE A 103 -5.24 -13.43 10.09
N GLN A 104 -5.96 -13.97 11.06
CA GLN A 104 -5.57 -13.91 12.47
C GLN A 104 -4.31 -14.71 12.77
N THR A 105 -4.04 -15.83 12.10
CA THR A 105 -2.80 -16.61 12.32
C THR A 105 -1.55 -15.82 11.95
N LEU A 106 -1.66 -14.86 11.02
CA LEU A 106 -0.56 -14.00 10.59
C LEU A 106 -0.14 -12.97 11.66
N LYS A 107 -0.92 -12.80 12.74
CA LYS A 107 -0.57 -11.94 13.88
C LYS A 107 0.69 -12.40 14.61
N ASP A 108 0.99 -13.71 14.53
CA ASP A 108 2.13 -14.34 15.18
C ASP A 108 3.24 -14.68 14.16
N PHE A 109 3.17 -14.11 12.95
CA PHE A 109 4.15 -14.34 11.89
C PHE A 109 5.54 -13.86 12.34
N GLN A 110 6.53 -14.74 12.24
CA GLN A 110 7.92 -14.46 12.61
C GLN A 110 8.85 -14.79 11.46
N TYR A 111 9.73 -13.83 11.14
CA TYR A 111 10.84 -14.06 10.23
C TYR A 111 11.95 -13.08 10.56
N VAL A 112 13.09 -13.63 11.01
CA VAL A 112 14.33 -12.88 11.20
C VAL A 112 15.22 -13.17 9.99
N ASP A 113 15.65 -12.12 9.30
CA ASP A 113 16.51 -12.24 8.14
C ASP A 113 17.95 -12.58 8.53
N ARG A 114 18.80 -12.86 7.55
CA ARG A 114 20.23 -13.19 7.75
C ARG A 114 21.00 -12.10 8.48
N ASP A 115 20.58 -10.85 8.32
CA ASP A 115 21.15 -9.68 9.00
C ASP A 115 20.63 -9.48 10.44
N GLY A 116 19.87 -10.44 10.98
CA GLY A 116 19.28 -10.36 12.32
C GLY A 116 18.07 -9.44 12.42
N LYS A 117 17.54 -8.97 11.28
CA LYS A 117 16.40 -8.06 11.24
C LYS A 117 15.07 -8.81 11.24
N ASP A 118 14.18 -8.49 12.17
CA ASP A 118 12.79 -9.00 12.15
C ASP A 118 11.99 -8.32 11.04
N GLN A 119 11.70 -9.06 9.96
CA GLN A 119 10.81 -8.60 8.89
C GLN A 119 9.36 -8.97 9.17
N GLY A 120 9.11 -9.92 10.09
CA GLY A 120 7.78 -10.33 10.50
C GLY A 120 7.01 -9.22 11.20
N ILE A 121 7.70 -8.28 11.86
CA ILE A 121 7.06 -7.15 12.55
C ILE A 121 6.12 -6.34 11.63
N ASN A 122 6.52 -6.07 10.39
CA ASN A 122 5.70 -5.31 9.43
C ASN A 122 4.42 -6.06 9.06
N ILE A 123 4.50 -7.39 8.97
CA ILE A 123 3.34 -8.25 8.70
C ILE A 123 2.39 -8.21 9.90
N ARG A 124 2.91 -8.39 11.12
CA ARG A 124 2.10 -8.37 12.34
C ARG A 124 1.38 -7.03 12.54
N GLU A 125 2.04 -5.91 12.24
CA GLU A 125 1.42 -4.58 12.27
C GLU A 125 0.32 -4.41 11.22
N LYS A 126 0.57 -4.81 9.97
CA LYS A 126 -0.43 -4.72 8.89
C LYS A 126 -1.65 -5.61 9.17
N VAL A 127 -1.46 -6.81 9.72
CA VAL A 127 -2.56 -7.71 10.12
C VAL A 127 -3.45 -7.06 11.18
N LYS A 128 -2.86 -6.41 12.20
CA LYS A 128 -3.64 -5.69 13.23
C LYS A 128 -4.52 -4.61 12.61
N GLN A 129 -4.00 -3.85 11.65
CA GLN A 129 -4.75 -2.81 10.94
C GLN A 129 -5.92 -3.41 10.14
N VAL A 130 -5.67 -4.45 9.34
CA VAL A 130 -6.69 -5.13 8.53
C VAL A 130 -7.77 -5.75 9.42
N MET A 131 -7.38 -6.42 10.51
CA MET A 131 -8.33 -7.01 11.46
C MET A 131 -9.17 -5.95 12.17
N ALA A 132 -8.58 -4.82 12.56
CA ALA A 132 -9.32 -3.72 13.17
C ALA A 132 -10.37 -3.15 12.20
N LEU A 133 -10.01 -3.01 10.93
CA LEU A 133 -10.91 -2.53 9.88
C LEU A 133 -12.06 -3.52 9.59
N LEU A 134 -11.78 -4.82 9.56
CA LEU A 134 -12.81 -5.84 9.28
C LEU A 134 -13.85 -5.97 10.41
N LYS A 135 -13.45 -5.72 11.66
CA LYS A 135 -14.31 -5.81 12.85
C LYS A 135 -15.25 -4.61 13.01
N ASP A 136 -14.85 -3.43 12.55
CA ASP A 136 -15.64 -2.20 12.67
C ASP A 136 -16.31 -1.87 11.33
N GLU A 137 -17.58 -2.26 11.20
CA GLU A 137 -18.32 -2.06 9.95
C GLU A 137 -18.61 -0.59 9.63
N GLU A 138 -18.86 0.22 10.64
CA GLU A 138 -19.21 1.63 10.45
C GLU A 138 -17.97 2.40 9.98
N ARG A 139 -16.83 2.17 10.63
CA ARG A 139 -15.55 2.71 10.17
C ARG A 139 -15.22 2.23 8.76
N LEU A 140 -15.46 0.96 8.45
CA LEU A 140 -15.20 0.44 7.10
C LEU A 140 -16.04 1.15 6.04
N LYS A 141 -17.33 1.43 6.30
CA LYS A 141 -18.18 2.18 5.35
C LYS A 141 -17.62 3.59 5.09
N GLN A 142 -17.16 4.27 6.13
CA GLN A 142 -16.56 5.60 6.01
C GLN A 142 -15.25 5.57 5.21
N GLU A 143 -14.36 4.62 5.51
CA GLU A 143 -13.09 4.42 4.78
C GLU A 143 -13.34 4.11 3.30
N ARG A 144 -14.35 3.28 2.97
CA ARG A 144 -14.74 2.98 1.59
C ARG A 144 -15.25 4.22 0.86
N ALA A 145 -16.12 5.01 1.49
CA ALA A 145 -16.63 6.25 0.90
C ALA A 145 -15.50 7.23 0.58
N HIS A 146 -14.57 7.41 1.52
CA HIS A 146 -13.42 8.29 1.33
C HIS A 146 -12.44 7.78 0.24
N ALA A 147 -12.16 6.47 0.24
CA ALA A 147 -11.24 5.86 -0.72
C ALA A 147 -11.77 5.94 -2.16
N LEU A 148 -13.08 5.72 -2.37
CA LEU A 148 -13.72 5.84 -3.67
C LEU A 148 -13.68 7.29 -4.19
N GLN A 149 -13.97 8.28 -3.33
CA GLN A 149 -13.87 9.69 -3.70
C GLN A 149 -12.45 10.09 -4.11
N THR A 150 -11.44 9.56 -3.40
CA THR A 150 -10.03 9.83 -3.72
C THR A 150 -9.61 9.16 -5.03
N LYS A 151 -10.04 7.92 -5.27
CA LYS A 151 -9.80 7.18 -6.52
C LYS A 151 -10.40 7.93 -7.72
N GLU A 152 -11.63 8.43 -7.59
CA GLU A 152 -12.31 9.19 -8.64
C GLU A 152 -11.58 10.50 -8.97
N ARG A 153 -11.15 11.27 -7.95
CA ARG A 153 -10.35 12.49 -8.16
C ARG A 153 -9.06 12.22 -8.92
N MET A 154 -8.32 11.17 -8.53
CA MET A 154 -7.06 10.80 -9.20
C MET A 154 -7.28 10.32 -10.65
N ALA A 155 -8.42 9.70 -10.95
CA ALA A 155 -8.75 9.30 -12.32
C ALA A 155 -9.05 10.52 -13.22
N LEU A 156 -9.72 11.54 -12.68
CA LEU A 156 -10.07 12.77 -13.41
C LEU A 156 -8.85 13.66 -13.68
N GLU A 157 -7.92 13.78 -12.72
CA GLU A 157 -6.69 14.55 -12.88
C GLU A 157 -5.72 13.93 -13.92
N GLY A 158 -5.86 12.63 -14.20
CA GLY A 158 -5.09 11.91 -15.24
C GLY A 158 -5.57 12.13 -16.68
N MET A 159 -6.76 12.71 -16.89
CA MET A 159 -7.39 12.87 -18.21
C MET A 159 -7.52 14.35 -18.66
N GLY A 160 -6.85 15.28 -17.97
CA GLY A 160 -7.09 16.72 -18.13
C GLY A 160 -5.85 17.60 -18.26
N SER A 161 -4.89 17.28 -19.14
CA SER A 161 -4.02 18.32 -19.73
C SER A 161 -4.80 19.06 -20.80
N GLY A 162 -5.70 19.95 -20.38
CA GLY A 162 -6.59 20.71 -21.25
C GLY A 162 -6.93 22.06 -20.62
N SER A 163 -5.99 23.00 -20.73
CA SER A 163 -6.20 24.46 -20.76
C SER A 163 -7.48 24.98 -20.09
N HIS A 164 -7.42 25.34 -18.81
CA HIS A 164 -8.29 26.38 -18.27
C HIS A 164 -7.42 27.51 -17.73
N GLN A 165 -7.29 28.54 -18.58
CA GLN A 165 -6.84 29.86 -18.17
C GLN A 165 -7.78 30.32 -17.04
N VAL A 166 -7.19 30.56 -15.87
CA VAL A 166 -7.89 31.17 -14.74
C VAL A 166 -8.10 32.64 -15.09
N THR A 167 -9.26 32.97 -15.66
CA THR A 167 -9.72 34.35 -15.84
C THR A 167 -10.10 34.90 -14.48
N TYR A 168 -9.21 35.70 -13.88
CA TYR A 168 -9.52 36.55 -12.75
C TYR A 168 -10.47 37.67 -13.22
N GLY A 169 -11.75 37.55 -12.91
CA GLY A 169 -12.78 38.58 -13.15
C GLY A 169 -13.60 38.83 -11.89
N ARG A 170 -13.08 39.67 -10.99
CA ARG A 170 -13.76 40.20 -9.80
C ARG A 170 -15.07 40.90 -10.20
N ARG A 171 -16.20 40.50 -9.59
CA ARG A 171 -17.29 41.44 -9.28
C ARG A 171 -17.02 42.01 -7.89
N ALA A 172 -16.87 43.33 -7.83
CA ALA A 172 -16.72 44.12 -6.63
C ALA A 172 -18.10 44.40 -5.99
N SER A 173 -18.19 44.31 -4.67
CA SER A 173 -18.89 45.30 -3.82
C SER A 173 -18.59 45.03 -2.33
N PRO A 174 -18.67 46.06 -1.47
CA PRO A 174 -17.67 46.31 -0.43
C PRO A 174 -18.24 46.19 0.98
N TYR A 175 -17.42 45.74 1.94
CA TYR A 175 -17.32 46.25 3.33
C TYR A 175 -16.34 45.38 4.13
N GLY A 176 -15.29 46.00 4.69
CA GLY A 176 -14.74 45.67 6.03
C GLY A 176 -13.68 44.58 6.18
N GLU A 177 -12.42 45.01 6.26
CA GLU A 177 -11.29 44.51 7.09
C GLU A 177 -11.70 43.93 8.47
N ASP A 178 -10.95 43.07 9.20
CA ASP A 178 -9.71 42.29 9.05
C ASP A 178 -9.54 41.48 10.38
N TYR A 179 -8.59 40.53 10.43
CA TYR A 179 -7.99 39.84 11.58
C TYR A 179 -8.56 38.50 12.12
N SER A 180 -7.98 37.41 11.59
CA SER A 180 -7.28 36.33 12.35
C SER A 180 -8.06 35.36 13.26
N ARG A 181 -8.27 34.10 12.80
CA ARG A 181 -7.45 32.92 13.19
C ARG A 181 -8.07 31.57 12.76
N ALA A 182 -7.28 30.84 11.98
CA ALA A 182 -7.09 29.38 11.97
C ALA A 182 -8.32 28.45 11.91
N ARG A 183 -8.77 28.11 10.69
CA ARG A 183 -9.38 26.80 10.42
C ARG A 183 -8.28 25.84 9.98
N GLY A 184 -8.09 24.80 10.78
CA GLY A 184 -7.09 23.75 10.57
C GLY A 184 -7.31 22.99 9.27
N SER A 185 -6.20 22.73 8.60
CA SER A 185 -6.08 21.83 7.46
C SER A 185 -6.39 20.38 7.87
N PRO A 186 -7.23 19.63 7.14
CA PRO A 186 -7.20 18.17 7.20
C PRO A 186 -6.29 17.68 6.07
N SER A 187 -4.98 17.87 6.22
CA SER A 187 -3.98 17.18 5.40
C SER A 187 -3.52 15.94 6.15
N SER A 188 -4.09 14.78 5.85
CA SER A 188 -3.54 13.48 6.28
C SER A 188 -3.96 12.35 5.33
N PHE A 189 -3.73 12.56 4.03
CA PHE A 189 -3.44 11.45 3.11
C PHE A 189 -1.97 11.54 2.72
N ASN A 190 -1.11 11.26 3.70
CA ASN A 190 0.30 10.99 3.44
C ASN A 190 0.88 10.12 4.56
N CYS A 191 0.36 8.89 4.73
CA CYS A 191 0.90 7.93 5.71
C CYS A 191 1.24 6.55 5.14
N GLU A 192 1.36 6.40 3.82
CA GLU A 192 1.92 5.18 3.20
C GLU A 192 3.28 5.39 2.51
N CYS A 193 3.73 6.64 2.34
CA CYS A 193 5.09 6.93 1.85
C CYS A 193 6.15 6.98 2.96
N HIS A 194 5.75 7.11 4.24
CA HIS A 194 6.70 7.28 5.34
C HIS A 194 7.41 5.99 5.76
N TRP A 195 6.75 4.83 5.65
CA TRP A 195 7.33 3.54 6.10
C TRP A 195 8.48 3.03 5.21
N TRP A 196 8.53 3.43 3.94
CA TRP A 196 9.62 3.05 3.03
C TRP A 196 10.90 3.87 3.26
N LEU A 197 10.76 5.11 3.72
CA LEU A 197 11.89 6.03 3.96
C LEU A 197 12.56 5.84 5.33
N THR A 198 11.88 5.29 6.33
CA THR A 198 12.47 5.06 7.66
C THR A 198 13.47 3.91 7.68
N GLN A 199 13.31 2.89 6.83
CA GLN A 199 14.30 1.79 6.76
C GLN A 199 15.57 2.16 5.97
N GLY A 200 15.50 3.11 5.03
CA GLY A 200 16.67 3.60 4.28
C GLY A 200 17.50 4.65 5.04
N LYS A 201 16.89 5.39 5.98
CA LYS A 201 17.57 6.47 6.72
C LYS A 201 18.39 6.00 7.94
N GLN A 202 18.16 4.79 8.45
CA GLN A 202 18.97 4.25 9.56
C GLN A 202 20.36 3.78 9.11
N VAL A 203 20.52 3.31 7.87
CA VAL A 203 21.83 2.90 7.35
C VAL A 203 22.74 4.11 7.13
N LEU A 204 22.20 5.25 6.67
CA LEU A 204 23.00 6.45 6.43
C LEU A 204 23.41 7.21 7.70
N ARG A 205 22.69 7.05 8.82
CA ARG A 205 23.08 7.69 10.09
C ARG A 205 24.21 6.96 10.84
N LEU A 206 24.45 5.67 10.54
CA LEU A 206 25.51 4.88 11.15
C LEU A 206 26.85 4.97 10.41
N VAL A 207 26.86 5.35 9.13
CA VAL A 207 28.13 5.55 8.38
C VAL A 207 28.70 6.95 8.59
N HIS A 208 27.88 7.93 9.01
CA HIS A 208 28.30 9.32 9.18
C HIS A 208 28.62 9.73 10.63
N THR A 209 28.59 8.79 11.59
CA THR A 209 28.96 9.04 13.00
C THR A 209 30.18 8.23 13.48
N CYS A 210 30.80 7.42 12.62
CA CYS A 210 31.95 6.58 12.97
C CYS A 210 33.25 6.89 12.20
N LEU A 211 33.31 7.96 11.41
CA LEU A 211 34.58 8.48 10.90
C LEU A 211 34.73 9.96 11.28
N VAL A 212 35.80 10.22 12.05
CA VAL A 212 36.28 11.50 12.60
C VAL A 212 35.59 11.89 13.94
N PRO A 213 36.29 11.92 15.11
CA PRO A 213 37.72 12.19 15.32
C PRO A 213 38.44 11.24 16.32
N VAL A 214 39.50 10.55 15.87
CA VAL A 214 40.58 10.02 16.74
C VAL A 214 41.81 10.95 16.72
N VAL A 215 41.65 12.22 16.29
CA VAL A 215 42.79 13.16 16.12
C VAL A 215 42.65 14.45 16.95
N LEU A 216 41.88 14.45 18.05
CA LEU A 216 41.81 15.62 18.92
C LEU A 216 41.82 15.25 20.41
N LEU A 217 42.86 14.55 20.86
CA LEU A 217 43.12 14.33 22.29
C LEU A 217 44.61 14.43 22.68
N HIS A 218 45.36 15.33 22.01
CA HIS A 218 46.79 15.59 22.34
C HIS A 218 47.18 17.08 22.32
N LEU A 219 46.26 18.00 22.64
CA LEU A 219 46.59 19.44 22.72
C LEU A 219 45.97 20.21 23.89
N LEU A 220 45.53 19.53 24.94
CA LEU A 220 45.31 20.14 26.27
C LEU A 220 45.63 19.08 27.34
N GLY A 221 46.87 19.12 27.82
CA GLY A 221 47.45 18.21 28.81
C GLY A 221 48.94 18.11 28.63
#